data_AF-A0A146GEP6-F1
#
_entry.id   AF-A0A146GEP6-F1
#
_cell.length_a   1.000
_cell.length_b   1.000
_cell.length_c   1.000
_cell.angle_alpha   90.00
_cell.angle_beta   90.00
_cell.angle_gamma   90.00
#
_symmetry.space_group_name_H-M   'P 1'
#
loop_
_entity.id
_entity.type
_entity.pdbx_description
1 polymer ?
#
loop_
_entity_poly.entity_id
_entity_poly.type
_entity_poly.pdbx_seq_one_letter_code
_entity_poly.pdbx_strand_id
1 'polypeptide(L)'
;MKLPPWFDPRQIYQLQGTIRREGQTQMFLGDLQYDEGQFWFVQEWQTVNGTRIPAVRWNLDAQLLEPPVAPNAEWYYPKTLEMSQES
;
A
#
# COMPACT_ATOMS: atom_id res chain seq x y z
N MET A 1 -15.58 6.46 6.09
CA MET A 1 -15.52 5.38 5.08
C MET A 1 -15.71 4.03 5.79
N LYS A 2 -16.44 3.07 5.21
CA LYS A 2 -16.52 1.71 5.79
C LYS A 2 -15.30 0.92 5.32
N LEU A 3 -14.59 0.27 6.24
CA LEU A 3 -13.47 -0.62 5.91
C LEU A 3 -13.97 -1.84 5.13
N PRO A 4 -13.16 -2.39 4.19
CA PRO A 4 -13.45 -3.67 3.58
C PRO A 4 -13.64 -4.75 4.66
N PRO A 5 -14.57 -5.69 4.49
CA PRO A 5 -14.88 -6.70 5.53
C PRO A 5 -13.72 -7.66 5.84
N TRP A 6 -12.73 -7.73 4.94
CA TRP A 6 -11.52 -8.52 5.10
C TRP A 6 -10.38 -7.76 5.78
N PHE A 7 -10.49 -6.42 5.91
CA PHE A 7 -9.40 -5.57 6.40
C PHE A 7 -9.47 -5.41 7.91
N ASP A 8 -8.39 -5.79 8.58
CA ASP A 8 -8.15 -5.63 10.01
C ASP A 8 -7.03 -4.61 10.21
N PRO A 9 -7.32 -3.41 10.76
CA PRO A 9 -6.32 -2.36 10.97
C PRO A 9 -5.20 -2.74 11.95
N ARG A 10 -5.32 -3.88 12.65
CA ARG A 10 -4.29 -4.39 13.57
C ARG A 10 -3.29 -5.33 12.89
N GLN A 11 -3.54 -5.74 11.66
CA GLN A 11 -2.66 -6.63 10.89
C GLN A 11 -1.78 -5.82 9.95
N ILE A 12 -0.56 -6.29 9.75
CA ILE A 12 0.34 -5.76 8.72
C ILE A 12 0.09 -6.56 7.45
N TYR A 13 -0.31 -5.85 6.39
CA TYR A 13 -0.52 -6.46 5.08
C TYR A 13 0.62 -6.06 4.18
N GLN A 14 1.35 -7.06 3.68
CA GLN A 14 2.39 -6.84 2.69
C GLN A 14 1.76 -6.79 1.31
N LEU A 15 2.06 -5.73 0.57
CA LEU A 15 1.54 -5.44 -0.74
C LEU A 15 2.64 -5.63 -1.78
N GLN A 16 2.35 -6.46 -2.77
CA GLN A 16 3.15 -6.60 -3.97
C GLN A 16 2.36 -6.12 -5.16
N GLY A 17 2.97 -5.33 -6.03
CA GLY A 17 2.28 -4.85 -7.22
C GLY A 17 3.24 -4.26 -8.23
N THR A 18 2.67 -3.53 -9.19
CA THR A 18 3.44 -2.85 -10.23
C THR A 18 3.05 -1.39 -10.29
N ILE A 19 4.02 -0.49 -10.39
CA ILE A 19 3.81 0.95 -10.50
C ILE A 19 4.36 1.43 -11.84
N ARG A 20 3.63 2.32 -12.52
CA ARG A 20 4.10 2.95 -13.75
C ARG A 20 4.41 4.41 -13.48
N ARG A 21 5.67 4.78 -13.69
CA ARG A 21 6.20 6.12 -13.49
C ARG A 21 7.07 6.49 -14.68
N GLU A 22 6.82 7.64 -15.29
CA GLU A 22 7.64 8.19 -16.38
C GLU A 22 7.87 7.19 -17.53
N GLY A 23 6.84 6.39 -17.84
CA GLY A 23 6.90 5.36 -18.89
C GLY A 23 7.60 4.06 -18.49
N GLN A 24 8.17 3.97 -17.28
CA GLN A 24 8.76 2.76 -16.73
C GLN A 24 7.78 2.01 -15.82
N THR A 25 7.80 0.69 -15.92
CA THR A 25 7.02 -0.22 -15.08
C THR A 25 7.96 -0.86 -14.06
N GLN A 26 7.70 -0.67 -12.78
CA GLN A 26 8.51 -1.20 -11.69
C GLN A 26 7.66 -2.07 -10.77
N MET A 27 8.18 -3.22 -10.36
CA MET A 27 7.55 -4.03 -9.31
C MET A 27 7.86 -3.39 -7.96
N PHE A 28 6.89 -3.40 -7.05
CA PHE A 28 7.06 -2.92 -5.70
C PHE A 28 6.67 -3.98 -4.68
N LEU A 29 7.25 -3.83 -3.49
CA LEU A 29 6.90 -4.55 -2.28
C LEU A 29 6.88 -3.51 -1.15
N GLY A 30 5.85 -3.53 -0.31
CA GLY A 30 5.74 -2.63 0.83
C GLY A 30 4.54 -2.98 1.69
N ASP A 31 4.14 -2.10 2.59
CA ASP A 31 3.08 -2.36 3.57
C ASP A 31 1.81 -1.55 3.27
N LEU A 32 0.65 -2.12 3.57
CA LEU A 32 -0.62 -1.39 3.62
C LEU A 32 -0.77 -0.78 5.02
N GLN A 33 -0.92 0.53 5.06
CA GLN A 33 -1.29 1.25 6.27
C GLN A 33 -2.69 1.83 6.12
N TYR A 34 -3.48 1.79 7.19
CA TYR A 34 -4.74 2.54 7.27
C TYR A 34 -4.62 3.58 8.37
N ASP A 35 -4.77 4.85 7.99
CA ASP A 35 -4.66 5.99 8.89
C ASP A 35 -5.54 7.13 8.37
N GLU A 36 -6.08 7.94 9.27
CA GLU A 36 -6.92 9.11 8.96
C GLU A 36 -8.11 8.82 8.01
N GLY A 37 -8.61 7.58 8.02
CA GLY A 37 -9.72 7.16 7.16
C GLY A 37 -9.31 6.80 5.74
N GLN A 38 -8.01 6.77 5.44
CA GLN A 38 -7.45 6.51 4.12
C GLN A 38 -6.47 5.33 4.15
N PHE A 39 -6.32 4.69 2.99
CA PHE A 39 -5.33 3.64 2.81
C PHE A 39 -4.08 4.21 2.18
N TRP A 40 -2.95 3.70 2.64
CA TRP A 40 -1.64 4.13 2.21
C TRP A 40 -0.80 2.91 1.83
N PHE A 41 -0.21 2.94 0.65
CA PHE A 41 0.91 2.07 0.33
C PHE A 41 2.17 2.68 0.90
N VAL A 42 2.87 1.96 1.78
CA VAL A 42 4.16 2.38 2.35
C VAL A 42 5.26 1.56 1.68
N GLN A 43 6.02 2.19 0.80
CA GLN A 43 7.16 1.53 0.13
C GLN A 43 8.38 1.48 1.03
N GLU A 44 8.64 2.57 1.73
CA GLU A 44 9.85 2.71 2.54
C GLU A 44 9.49 3.24 3.92
N TRP A 45 10.19 2.71 4.90
CA TRP A 45 10.11 3.13 6.29
C TRP A 45 11.44 3.72 6.71
N GLN A 46 11.38 4.74 7.55
CA GLN A 46 12.54 5.31 8.22
C GLN A 46 12.37 5.24 9.73
N THR A 47 13.48 5.21 10.46
CA THR A 47 13.47 5.21 11.92
C THR A 47 13.94 6.57 12.42
N VAL A 48 13.07 7.29 13.13
CA VAL A 48 13.37 8.58 13.76
C VAL A 48 13.19 8.43 15.26
N ASN A 49 14.25 8.68 16.02
CA ASN A 49 14.25 8.56 17.50
C ASN A 49 13.69 7.22 18.00
N GLY A 50 14.04 6.11 17.33
CA GLY A 50 13.57 4.76 17.66
C GLY A 50 12.13 4.44 17.22
N THR A 51 11.43 5.37 16.57
CA THR A 51 10.08 5.18 16.03
C THR A 51 10.13 4.95 14.52
N ARG A 52 9.50 3.88 14.04
CA ARG A 52 9.40 3.57 12.61
C ARG A 52 8.24 4.37 12.01
N ILE A 53 8.52 5.22 11.04
CA ILE A 53 7.53 6.07 10.33
C ILE A 53 7.64 5.87 8.82
N PRO A 54 6.54 6.04 8.06
CA PRO A 54 6.60 5.99 6.60
C PRO A 54 7.56 7.05 6.05
N ALA A 55 8.54 6.65 5.24
CA ALA A 55 9.43 7.55 4.52
C ALA A 55 8.86 7.87 3.13
N VAL A 56 8.38 6.83 2.44
CA VAL A 56 7.73 6.92 1.14
C VAL A 56 6.40 6.22 1.23
N ARG A 57 5.31 7.00 1.10
CA ARG A 57 3.95 6.46 1.07
C ARG A 57 3.09 7.13 0.01
N TRP A 58 2.08 6.42 -0.47
CA TRP A 58 1.11 6.94 -1.45
C TRP A 58 -0.30 6.57 -1.06
N ASN A 59 -1.22 7.49 -1.33
CA ASN A 59 -2.63 7.26 -1.10
C ASN A 59 -3.11 6.15 -2.04
N LEU A 60 -3.82 5.17 -1.48
CA LEU A 60 -4.48 4.13 -2.24
C LEU A 60 -5.99 4.40 -2.21
N ASP A 61 -6.59 4.43 -3.38
CA ASP A 61 -8.03 4.31 -3.49
C ASP A 61 -8.44 2.92 -2.97
N ALA A 62 -9.30 2.89 -1.95
CA ALA A 62 -9.77 1.64 -1.36
C ALA A 62 -10.52 0.75 -2.36
N GLN A 63 -11.03 1.30 -3.48
CA GLN A 63 -11.63 0.51 -4.55
C GLN A 63 -10.61 -0.38 -5.30
N LEU A 64 -9.32 -0.09 -5.15
CA LEU A 64 -8.24 -0.92 -5.69
C LEU A 64 -7.84 -2.05 -4.75
N LEU A 65 -8.37 -2.07 -3.52
CA LEU A 65 -8.04 -3.08 -2.53
C LEU A 65 -8.90 -4.33 -2.72
N GLU A 66 -8.27 -5.43 -3.09
CA GLU A 66 -8.86 -6.75 -3.23
C GLU A 66 -8.42 -7.67 -2.08
N PRO A 67 -9.26 -8.62 -1.62
CA PRO A 67 -8.89 -9.63 -0.61
C PRO A 67 -7.64 -10.43 -1.02
N PRO A 68 -6.89 -11.04 -0.08
CA PRO A 68 -5.71 -11.80 -0.44
C PRO A 68 -6.17 -13.11 -1.08
N VAL A 69 -5.41 -13.61 -2.04
CA VAL A 69 -5.77 -14.85 -2.76
C VAL A 69 -5.80 -16.06 -1.80
N ALA A 70 -5.05 -16.03 -0.71
CA ALA A 70 -5.10 -17.02 0.37
C ALA A 70 -4.80 -16.38 1.74
N PRO A 71 -5.21 -17.01 2.86
CA PRO A 71 -5.01 -16.46 4.22
C PRO A 71 -3.55 -16.17 4.60
N ASN A 72 -2.61 -16.87 3.96
CA ASN A 72 -1.17 -16.70 4.17
C ASN A 72 -0.47 -16.06 2.95
N ALA A 73 -1.22 -15.62 1.94
CA ALA A 73 -0.63 -15.01 0.76
C ALA A 73 -0.38 -13.52 1.00
N GLU A 74 0.76 -13.05 0.48
CA GLU A 74 1.02 -11.62 0.30
C GLU A 74 -0.07 -11.02 -0.59
N TRP A 75 -0.47 -9.78 -0.32
CA TRP A 75 -1.55 -9.11 -1.03
C TRP A 75 -1.01 -8.63 -2.36
N TYR A 76 -1.34 -9.37 -3.41
CA TYR A 76 -0.94 -9.03 -4.76
C TYR A 76 -1.96 -8.09 -5.40
N TYR A 77 -1.55 -6.85 -5.70
CA TYR A 77 -2.35 -5.91 -6.48
C TYR A 77 -1.84 -5.90 -7.93
N PRO A 78 -2.56 -6.55 -8.86
CA PRO A 78 -2.18 -6.61 -10.27
C PRO A 78 -2.31 -5.25 -10.99
N LYS A 79 -2.82 -4.23 -10.32
CA LYS A 79 -3.08 -2.93 -10.94
C LYS A 79 -1.83 -2.08 -10.96
N THR A 80 -1.54 -1.57 -12.15
CA THR A 80 -0.57 -0.51 -12.35
C THR A 80 -1.04 0.75 -11.63
N LEU A 81 -0.35 1.14 -10.56
CA LEU A 81 -0.52 2.48 -9.99
C LEU A 81 0.08 3.49 -10.96
N GLU A 82 -0.72 4.43 -11.48
CA GLU A 82 -0.21 5.54 -12.29
C GLU A 82 0.14 6.69 -11.36
N MET A 83 1.44 6.94 -11.19
CA MET A 83 1.91 8.02 -10.34
C MET A 83 1.74 9.36 -11.06
N SER A 84 0.71 10.11 -10.68
CA SER A 84 0.71 11.55 -10.90
C SER A 84 1.68 12.15 -9.88
N GLN A 85 2.71 12.88 -10.32
CA GLN A 85 3.48 13.72 -9.41
C GLN A 85 2.54 14.81 -8.89
N GLU A 86 1.94 14.62 -7.72
CA GLU A 86 1.51 15.78 -6.94
C GLU A 86 2.79 16.45 -6.44
N SER A 87 3.05 17.63 -7.01
CA SER A 87 4.20 18.50 -6.72
C SER A 87 4.04 19.23 -5.40
#